data_AF-A0A0G4KHU9-F1
#
_entry.id   AF-A0A0G4KHU9-F1
#
_cell.length_a   1.000
_cell.length_b   1.000
_cell.length_c   1.000
_cell.angle_alpha   90.00
_cell.angle_beta   90.00
_cell.angle_gamma   90.00
#
_symmetry.space_group_name_H-M   'P 1'
#
loop_
_entity.id
_entity.type
_entity.pdbx_description
1 polymer ?
#
loop_
_entity_poly.entity_id
_entity_poly.type
_entity_poly.pdbx_seq_one_letter_code
_entity_poly.pdbx_strand_id
1 'polypeptide(L)' 'GYTIVAKTEFASLADMRWYDDECPAHAKLKALVPEFGLNPPEDIMSIYFEPGHVAVL' A
#
# COMPACT_ATOMS: atom_id res chain seq x y z
N GLY A 1 6.54 -9.29 -13.80
CA GLY A 1 5.76 -8.03 -13.88
C GLY A 1 4.52 -8.17 -13.01
N TYR A 2 3.93 -7.07 -12.58
CA TYR A 2 2.74 -7.10 -11.71
C TYR A 2 1.45 -7.21 -12.52
N THR A 3 0.49 -8.01 -12.05
CA THR A 3 -0.81 -8.24 -12.73
C THR A 3 -1.97 -7.46 -12.13
N ILE A 4 -1.81 -6.98 -10.89
CA ILE A 4 -2.84 -6.26 -10.12
C ILE A 4 -2.20 -5.03 -9.47
N VAL A 5 -2.97 -3.95 -9.42
CA VAL A 5 -2.63 -2.75 -8.64
C VAL A 5 -3.78 -2.47 -7.69
N ALA A 6 -3.45 -2.37 -6.40
CA ALA A 6 -4.34 -1.81 -5.38
C ALA A 6 -3.89 -0.37 -5.09
N LYS A 7 -4.82 0.58 -5.16
CA LYS A 7 -4.58 1.98 -4.80
C LYS A 7 -5.44 2.33 -3.59
N THR A 8 -4.79 2.83 -2.55
CA THR A 8 -5.47 3.37 -1.37
C THR A 8 -5.08 4.84 -1.24
N GLU A 9 -6.07 5.67 -0.95
CA GLU A 9 -5.87 7.11 -0.73
C GLU A 9 -6.12 7.43 0.74
N PHE A 10 -5.32 8.34 1.28
CA PHE A 10 -5.38 8.76 2.67
C PHE A 10 -5.56 10.27 2.73
N ALA A 11 -6.26 10.75 3.75
CA ALA A 11 -6.49 12.18 3.96
C ALA A 11 -5.20 12.93 4.35
N SER A 12 -4.24 12.22 4.95
CA SER A 12 -2.94 12.76 5.33
C SER A 12 -1.84 11.69 5.34
N LEU A 13 -0.58 12.14 5.39
CA LEU A 13 0.57 11.26 5.58
C LEU A 13 0.51 10.53 6.94
N ALA A 14 -0.05 11.16 7.96
CA ALA A 14 -0.19 10.56 9.29
C ALA A 14 -1.16 9.37 9.26
N ASP A 15 -2.29 9.51 8.56
CA ASP A 15 -3.27 8.43 8.41
C ASP A 15 -2.69 7.23 7.65
N MET A 16 -1.89 7.50 6.61
CA MET A 16 -1.19 6.48 5.85
C MET A 16 -0.20 5.70 6.72
N ARG A 17 0.59 6.39 7.55
CA ARG A 17 1.54 5.75 8.48
C ARG A 17 0.82 4.92 9.53
N TRP A 18 -0.23 5.47 10.13
CA TRP A 18 -1.03 4.72 11.10
C TRP A 18 -1.63 3.47 10.47
N TYR A 19 -2.17 3.58 9.24
CA TYR A 19 -2.71 2.44 8.52
C TYR A 19 -1.64 1.36 8.27
N ASP A 20 -0.44 1.74 7.84
CA ASP A 20 0.61 0.79 7.46
C ASP A 20 1.30 0.13 8.68
N ASP A 21 1.57 0.92 9.71
CA ASP A 21 2.43 0.54 10.84
C ASP A 21 1.64 0.11 12.09
N GLU A 22 0.48 0.70 12.35
CA GLU A 22 -0.22 0.59 13.64
C GLU A 22 -1.59 -0.08 13.57
N CYS A 23 -2.26 -0.06 12.41
CA CYS A 23 -3.63 -0.55 12.28
C CYS A 23 -3.74 -2.06 12.53
N PRO A 24 -4.45 -2.52 13.58
CA PRO A 24 -4.52 -3.95 13.92
C PRO A 24 -5.22 -4.80 12.86
N ALA A 25 -6.17 -4.23 12.12
CA ALA A 25 -6.86 -4.92 11.04
C ALA A 25 -5.94 -5.12 9.82
N HIS A 26 -5.17 -4.09 9.46
CA HIS A 26 -4.22 -4.17 8.35
C HIS A 26 -3.05 -5.12 8.69
N ALA A 27 -2.56 -5.11 9.93
CA ALA A 27 -1.56 -6.06 10.39
C ALA A 27 -2.03 -7.52 10.23
N LYS A 28 -3.28 -7.82 10.58
CA LYS A 28 -3.88 -9.16 10.35
C LYS A 28 -3.95 -9.52 8.87
N LEU A 29 -4.32 -8.57 8.01
CA LEU A 29 -4.35 -8.80 6.56
C LEU A 29 -2.95 -9.09 6.00
N LYS A 30 -1.93 -8.31 6.38
CA LYS A 30 -0.53 -8.54 5.99
C LYS A 30 -0.05 -9.94 6.37
N ALA A 31 -0.43 -10.42 7.56
CA ALA A 31 -0.06 -11.75 8.03
C ALA A 31 -0.66 -12.90 7.19
N LEU A 32 -1.79 -12.68 6.50
CA LEU A 32 -2.43 -13.67 5.63
C LEU A 32 -1.82 -13.72 4.22
N VAL A 33 -1.02 -12.72 3.82
CA VAL A 33 -0.45 -12.63 2.47
C VAL A 33 0.31 -13.90 2.04
N PRO A 34 1.15 -14.53 2.88
CA PRO A 34 1.82 -15.78 2.53
C PRO A 34 0.86 -16.96 2.29
N GLU A 35 -0.32 -16.97 2.91
CA GLU A 35 -1.33 -18.01 2.71
C GLU A 35 -1.92 -17.97 1.29
N PHE A 36 -1.83 -16.82 0.62
CA PHE A 36 -2.20 -16.65 -0.79
C PHE A 36 -1.05 -16.96 -1.76
N GLY A 37 0.08 -17.48 -1.27
CA GLY A 37 1.24 -17.85 -2.09
C GLY A 37 2.10 -16.67 -2.56
N LEU A 38 2.03 -15.53 -1.86
CA LEU A 38 2.84 -14.34 -2.12
C LEU A 38 3.92 -14.18 -1.05
N ASN A 39 5.14 -13.85 -1.48
CA ASN A 39 6.29 -13.61 -0.60
C ASN A 39 6.70 -12.13 -0.61
N PRO A 40 6.29 -11.33 0.38
CA PRO A 40 6.76 -9.96 0.52
C PRO A 40 8.24 -9.93 0.97
N PRO A 41 9.08 -9.01 0.43
CA PRO A 41 8.76 -7.96 -0.53
C PRO A 41 8.95 -8.37 -2.01
N GLU A 42 9.35 -9.61 -2.31
CA GLU A 42 9.71 -10.02 -3.67
C GLU A 42 8.52 -9.96 -4.64
N ASP A 43 7.34 -10.40 -4.19
CA ASP A 43 6.13 -10.46 -5.00
C ASP A 43 5.27 -9.20 -4.94
N ILE A 44 5.59 -8.24 -4.04
CA ILE A 44 4.78 -7.05 -3.78
C ILE A 44 5.65 -5.80 -3.79
N MET A 45 5.35 -4.86 -4.69
CA MET A 45 5.94 -3.53 -4.71
C MET A 45 4.95 -2.50 -4.18
N SER A 46 5.35 -1.79 -3.11
CA SER A 46 4.60 -0.68 -2.54
C SER A 46 5.24 0.66 -2.91
N ILE A 47 4.42 1.62 -3.31
CA ILE A 47 4.85 2.98 -3.63
C ILE A 47 3.98 3.95 -2.83
N TYR A 48 4.63 4.88 -2.15
CA TYR A 48 3.99 6.02 -1.50
C TYR A 48 4.30 7.28 -2.28
N PHE A 49 3.27 8.03 -2.63
CA PHE A 49 3.42 9.28 -3.38
C PHE A 49 2.35 10.28 -2.99
N GLU A 50 2.70 11.56 -3.06
CA GLU A 50 1.73 12.65 -3.00
C GLU A 50 1.28 12.96 -4.44
N PRO A 51 -0.04 13.00 -4.74
CA PRO A 51 -0.51 13.30 -6.08
C PRO A 51 -0.10 14.71 -6.52
N GLY A 52 0.80 14.80 -7.51
CA GLY A 52 1.11 16.03 -8.22
C GLY A 52 0.42 16.05 -9.58
N HIS A 53 -0.16 17.19 -9.96
CA HIS A 53 -0.56 17.42 -11.35
C HIS A 53 0.33 18.53 -11.93
N VAL A 54 0.77 18.35 -13.18
CA VAL A 54 1.42 19.42 -13.95
C VAL A 54 0.37 19.93 -14.92
N ALA A 55 -0.14 21.15 -14.68
CA ALA A 55 -0.99 21.81 -15.65
C ALA A 55 -0.12 22.29 -16.81
N VAL A 56 -0.34 21.75 -18.02
CA VAL A 56 0.27 22.26 -19.25
C VAL A 56 -0.78 23.13 -19.92
N LEU A 57 -0.48 24.44 -19.99
CA LEU A 57 -1.29 25.44 -20.70
C LEU A 57 -0.99 25.42 -22.21
#